data_AF-A0A964NCC5-F1
#
_entry.id   AF-A0A964NCC5-F1
#
_cell.length_a   1.000
_cell.length_b   1.000
_cell.length_c   1.000
_cell.angle_alpha   90.00
_cell.angle_beta   90.00
_cell.angle_gamma   90.00
#
_symmetry.space_group_name_H-M   'P 1'
#
loop_
_entity.id
_entity.type
_entity.pdbx_description
1 polymer ?
#
loop_
_entity_poly.entity_id
_entity_poly.type
_entity_poly.pdbx_seq_one_letter_code
_entity_poly.pdbx_strand_id
1 'polypeptide(L)'
;MNWNILAWVIIMFFVLSWSWGMTKPNYLTRFNLFAVSWWWICIILVLFIKISPFYLFLVMPLAVIIGYVLPGLPGSVVMCSLISAVLYFIK
;
A
#
# COMPACT_ATOMS: atom_id res chain seq x y z
N MET A 1 16.76 -19.09 1.53
CA MET A 1 16.47 -17.66 1.25
C MET A 1 15.43 -17.18 2.25
N ASN A 2 15.62 -16.04 2.90
CA ASN A 2 14.64 -15.54 3.88
C ASN A 2 13.40 -15.04 3.13
N TRP A 3 12.27 -15.73 3.27
CA TRP A 3 11.02 -15.40 2.58
C TRP A 3 10.57 -13.96 2.81
N ASN A 4 10.88 -13.37 3.97
CA ASN A 4 10.59 -11.97 4.25
C ASN A 4 11.45 -11.02 3.39
N ILE A 5 12.71 -11.37 3.12
CA ILE A 5 13.58 -10.56 2.25
C ILE A 5 13.06 -10.58 0.81
N LEU A 6 12.64 -11.75 0.32
CA LEU A 6 12.05 -11.86 -1.01
C LEU A 6 10.77 -11.02 -1.12
N ALA A 7 9.87 -11.11 -0.13
CA ALA A 7 8.66 -10.30 -0.09
C ALA A 7 8.98 -8.80 -0.16
N TRP A 8 9.94 -8.33 0.64
CA TRP A 8 10.39 -6.94 0.61
C TRP A 8 10.93 -6.51 -0.75
N VAL A 9 11.77 -7.34 -1.38
CA VAL A 9 12.32 -7.05 -2.71
C VAL A 9 11.21 -6.88 -3.74
N ILE A 10 10.23 -7.79 -3.76
CA ILE A 10 9.10 -7.75 -4.70
C ILE A 10 8.25 -6.49 -4.45
N ILE A 11 7.90 -6.22 -3.18
CA ILE A 11 7.08 -5.07 -2.81
C ILE A 11 7.79 -3.76 -3.19
N MET A 12 9.05 -3.62 -2.83
CA MET A 12 9.82 -2.41 -3.12
C MET A 12 10.00 -2.22 -4.62
N PHE A 13 10.30 -3.28 -5.38
CA PHE A 13 10.39 -3.21 -6.83
C PHE A 13 9.09 -2.69 -7.45
N PHE A 14 7.94 -3.18 -6.98
CA PHE A 14 6.64 -2.77 -7.50
C PHE A 14 6.30 -1.31 -7.15
N VAL A 15 6.46 -0.92 -5.88
CA VAL A 15 6.15 0.43 -5.40
C VAL A 15 7.04 1.46 -6.08
N LEU A 16 8.34 1.18 -6.19
CA LEU A 16 9.30 2.06 -6.86
C LEU A 16 9.00 2.16 -8.37
N SER A 17 8.72 1.04 -9.03
CA SER A 17 8.37 1.04 -10.46
C SER A 17 7.10 1.84 -10.75
N TRP A 18 6.09 1.72 -9.89
CA TRP A 18 4.85 2.49 -10.02
C TRP A 18 5.09 3.98 -9.73
N SER A 19 5.80 4.29 -8.65
CA SER A 19 6.16 5.67 -8.28
C SER A 19 6.97 6.33 -9.40
N TRP A 20 7.87 5.59 -10.03
CA TRP A 20 8.62 6.03 -11.20
C TRP A 20 7.72 6.24 -12.42
N GLY A 21 6.78 5.33 -12.69
CA GLY A 21 5.82 5.47 -13.78
C GLY A 21 4.98 6.75 -13.69
N MET A 22 4.70 7.21 -12.47
CA MET A 22 3.98 8.46 -12.21
C MET A 22 4.76 9.74 -12.50
N THR A 23 6.06 9.67 -12.77
CA THR A 23 6.83 10.85 -13.23
C THR A 23 6.35 11.36 -14.59
N LYS A 24 5.65 10.52 -15.37
CA LYS A 24 5.04 10.91 -16.64
C LYS A 24 3.66 11.55 -16.39
N PRO A 25 3.33 12.69 -17.04
CA PRO A 25 2.09 13.42 -16.81
C PRO A 25 0.83 12.59 -17.10
N ASN A 26 0.89 11.66 -18.05
CA ASN A 26 -0.23 10.80 -18.42
C ASN A 26 -0.66 9.84 -17.30
N TYR A 27 0.22 9.55 -16.35
CA TYR A 27 -0.04 8.65 -15.22
C TYR A 27 -0.18 9.39 -13.89
N LEU A 28 -0.02 10.72 -13.87
CA LEU A 28 -0.16 11.55 -12.67
C LEU A 28 -1.63 11.91 -12.41
N THR A 29 -2.43 10.88 -12.13
CA THR A 29 -3.84 11.05 -11.75
C THR A 29 -3.97 11.15 -10.23
N ARG A 30 -5.03 11.83 -9.75
CA ARG A 30 -5.35 11.87 -8.31
C ARG A 30 -5.45 10.45 -7.72
N PHE A 31 -6.05 9.54 -8.48
CA PHE A 31 -6.17 8.13 -8.13
C PHE A 31 -4.81 7.47 -7.88
N ASN A 32 -3.88 7.56 -8.86
CA ASN A 32 -2.57 6.97 -8.73
C ASN A 32 -1.78 7.59 -7.57
N LEU A 33 -1.92 8.90 -7.34
CA LEU A 33 -1.29 9.58 -6.22
C LEU A 33 -1.79 9.03 -4.88
N PHE A 34 -3.10 8.90 -4.71
CA PHE A 34 -3.67 8.33 -3.49
C PHE A 34 -3.24 6.88 -3.27
N ALA A 35 -3.25 6.03 -4.31
CA ALA A 35 -2.85 4.63 -4.19
C ALA A 35 -1.38 4.50 -3.77
N VAL A 36 -0.47 5.26 -4.40
CA VAL A 36 0.96 5.24 -4.08
C VAL A 36 1.24 5.81 -2.69
N SER A 37 0.59 6.91 -2.30
CA SER A 37 0.71 7.45 -0.94
C SER A 37 0.27 6.42 0.10
N TRP A 38 -0.84 5.71 -0.12
CA TRP A 38 -1.30 4.66 0.78
C TRP A 38 -0.32 3.48 0.85
N TRP A 39 0.29 3.08 -0.26
CA TRP A 39 1.29 2.02 -0.25
C TRP A 39 2.50 2.38 0.61
N TRP A 40 3.03 3.59 0.48
CA TRP A 40 4.15 4.06 1.31
C TRP A 40 3.77 4.12 2.79
N ILE A 41 2.56 4.58 3.12
CA ILE A 41 2.05 4.56 4.51
C ILE A 41 2.00 3.13 5.06
N CYS A 42 1.50 2.17 4.28
CA CYS A 42 1.43 0.76 4.70
C CYS A 42 2.83 0.16 4.92
N ILE A 43 3.79 0.44 4.03
CA ILE A 43 5.18 0.01 4.17
C ILE A 43 5.79 0.55 5.46
N ILE A 44 5.63 1.84 5.72
CA ILE A 44 6.13 2.50 6.93
C ILE A 44 5.51 1.85 8.17
N LEU A 45 4.20 1.64 8.19
CA LEU A 45 3.51 0.99 9.31
C LEU A 45 4.04 -0.43 9.57
N VAL A 46 4.23 -1.24 8.52
CA VAL A 46 4.77 -2.60 8.67
C VAL A 46 6.19 -2.58 9.24
N LEU A 47 7.03 -1.62 8.84
CA LEU A 47 8.38 -1.45 9.39
C LEU A 47 8.35 -1.06 10.88
N PHE A 48 7.49 -0.11 11.27
CA PHE A 48 7.39 0.35 12.66
C PHE A 48 6.80 -0.71 13.60
N ILE A 49 5.76 -1.40 13.17
CA ILE A 49 5.06 -2.41 13.98
C ILE A 49 5.80 -3.77 13.93
N LYS A 50 6.81 -3.88 13.06
CA LYS A 50 7.63 -5.09 12.86
C LYS A 50 6.80 -6.32 12.48
N ILE A 51 5.77 -6.10 11.66
CA ILE A 51 4.90 -7.15 11.14
C ILE A 51 5.55 -7.76 9.89
N SER A 52 5.15 -8.98 9.54
CA SER A 52 5.56 -9.61 8.30
C SER A 52 5.24 -8.75 7.06
N PRO A 53 6.13 -8.65 6.05
CA PRO A 53 5.84 -7.93 4.81
C PRO A 53 4.73 -8.59 3.98
N PHE A 54 4.37 -9.84 4.26
CA PHE A 54 3.34 -10.55 3.49
C PHE A 54 1.96 -9.88 3.53
N TYR A 55 1.64 -9.14 4.60
CA TYR A 55 0.37 -8.40 4.69
C TYR A 55 0.28 -7.26 3.66
N LEU A 56 1.41 -6.75 3.17
CA LEU A 56 1.42 -5.72 2.13
C LEU A 56 0.88 -6.25 0.79
N PHE A 57 1.02 -7.55 0.50
CA PHE A 57 0.42 -8.13 -0.71
C PHE A 57 -1.12 -8.11 -0.69
N LEU A 58 -1.73 -8.04 0.49
CA LEU A 58 -3.18 -7.89 0.63
C LEU A 58 -3.58 -6.41 0.63
N VAL A 59 -2.90 -5.59 1.42
CA VAL A 59 -3.29 -4.19 1.64
C VAL A 59 -3.02 -3.32 0.40
N MET A 60 -1.96 -3.61 -0.38
CA MET A 60 -1.61 -2.79 -1.54
C MET A 60 -2.63 -2.89 -2.69
N PRO A 61 -3.06 -4.08 -3.17
CA PRO A 61 -4.13 -4.16 -4.16
C PRO A 61 -5.45 -3.54 -3.68
N LEU A 62 -5.77 -3.69 -2.39
CA LEU A 62 -6.95 -3.06 -1.80
C LEU A 62 -6.88 -1.53 -1.86
N ALA A 63 -5.71 -0.93 -1.64
CA ALA A 63 -5.54 0.51 -1.78
C ALA A 63 -5.82 1.01 -3.21
N VAL A 64 -5.49 0.21 -4.24
CA VAL A 64 -5.81 0.50 -5.64
C VAL A 64 -7.31 0.39 -5.89
N ILE A 65 -7.95 -0.68 -5.40
CA ILE A 65 -9.39 -0.87 -5.60
C ILE A 65 -10.17 0.26 -4.89
N ILE A 66 -9.81 0.57 -3.65
CA ILE A 66 -10.49 1.60 -2.85
C ILE A 66 -10.26 2.99 -3.42
N GLY A 67 -9.03 3.31 -3.87
CA GLY A 67 -8.77 4.58 -4.52
C GLY A 67 -9.61 4.78 -5.79
N TYR A 68 -9.96 3.69 -6.49
CA TYR A 68 -10.74 3.72 -7.73
C TYR A 68 -12.24 3.86 -7.45
N VAL A 69 -12.76 3.08 -6.50
CA VAL A 69 -14.20 3.01 -6.20
C VAL A 69 -14.64 4.16 -5.29
N LEU A 70 -13.81 4.56 -4.32
CA LEU A 70 -14.14 5.54 -3.28
C LEU A 70 -13.01 6.58 -3.12
N PRO A 71 -12.79 7.45 -4.12
CA PRO A 71 -11.74 8.46 -4.02
C PRO A 71 -11.98 9.45 -2.87
N GLY A 72 -10.90 9.87 -2.21
CA GLY A 72 -10.93 10.91 -1.18
C GLY A 72 -11.22 10.41 0.23
N LEU A 73 -11.93 11.24 1.01
CA LEU A 73 -12.20 11.02 2.44
C LEU A 73 -12.84 9.65 2.76
N PRO A 74 -13.88 9.19 2.03
CA PRO A 74 -14.50 7.90 2.28
C PRO A 74 -13.53 6.71 2.11
N GLY A 75 -12.74 6.70 1.02
CA GLY A 75 -11.75 5.64 0.80
C GLY A 75 -10.64 5.64 1.85
N SER A 76 -10.21 6.81 2.31
CA SER A 76 -9.25 6.93 3.41
C SER A 76 -9.78 6.34 4.72
N VAL A 77 -11.07 6.55 5.05
CA VAL A 77 -11.69 5.94 6.22
C VAL A 77 -11.69 4.40 6.11
N VAL A 78 -12.08 3.87 4.95
CA VAL A 78 -12.09 2.41 4.71
C VAL A 78 -10.68 1.82 4.81
N MET A 79 -9.66 2.49 4.25
CA MET A 79 -8.26 2.06 4.36
C MET A 79 -7.77 2.06 5.80
N CYS A 80 -8.06 3.12 6.57
CA CYS A 80 -7.74 3.17 7.99
C CYS A 80 -8.40 2.01 8.76
N SER A 81 -9.69 1.76 8.54
CA SER A 81 -10.41 0.66 9.20
C SER A 81 -9.83 -0.71 8.84
N LEU A 82 -9.46 -0.93 7.57
CA LEU A 82 -8.80 -2.17 7.14
C LEU A 82 -7.45 -2.36 7.80
N ILE A 83 -6.60 -1.33 7.82
CA ILE A 83 -5.30 -1.38 8.49
C ILE A 83 -5.50 -1.67 9.98
N SER A 84 -6.41 -0.96 10.66
CA SER A 84 -6.72 -1.21 12.07
C SER A 84 -7.21 -2.63 12.33
N ALA A 85 -8.07 -3.18 11.47
CA ALA A 85 -8.54 -4.56 11.59
C ALA A 85 -7.40 -5.56 11.43
N VAL A 86 -6.54 -5.39 10.40
CA VAL A 86 -5.34 -6.21 10.20
C VAL A 86 -4.44 -6.16 11.43
N LEU A 87 -4.19 -4.98 11.99
CA LEU A 87 -3.40 -4.83 13.21
C LEU A 87 -4.03 -5.48 14.44
N TYR A 88 -5.37 -5.47 14.55
CA TYR A 88 -6.09 -6.12 15.65
C TYR A 88 -5.98 -7.65 15.58
N PHE A 89 -6.11 -8.26 14.39
CA PHE A 89 -6.03 -9.72 14.24
C PHE A 89 -4.61 -10.29 14.30
N ILE A 90 -3.58 -9.46 14.15
CA ILE A 90 -2.17 -9.88 14.21
C ILE A 90 -1.62 -9.83 15.64
N LYS A 91 -2.21 -9.01 16.52
CA LYS A 91 -1.88 -8.97 17.95
C LYS A 91 -2.50 -10.15 18.69
#